data_AF-A0A497GS11-F1
#
_entry.id   AF-A0A497GS11-F1
#
_cell.length_a   1.000
_cell.length_b   1.000
_cell.length_c   1.000
_cell.angle_alpha   90.00
_cell.angle_beta   90.00
_cell.angle_gamma   90.00
#
_symmetry.space_group_name_H-M   'P 1'
#
loop_
_entity.id
_entity.type
_entity.pdbx_description
1 polymer ?
#
loop_
_entity_poly.entity_id
_entity_poly.type
_entity_poly.pdbx_seq_one_letter_code
_entity_poly.pdbx_strand_id
1 'polypeptide(L)'
;MKNSCTIAFRALAIPCILFLYYQLTPNKMFGCPVFFFCIISFINRRDNCAKLTRRGNLERERKKKKSPSFVRKTIYRGIRYCIMMDRDVYMRRGLLGTSTGIAEETLQPYEIGRFAYVPGKIVYCFTIIMESKVIETPGLLSRMLESFKRRGISLVHIKASRQYKDQPPVLVLFADMTKRLEALSDIVRELKAMEYVKQVIISAPLFNGFALETNLFPLTLLGERVIILRRTLYEAFLKELRSILGSGYASLMYYTGLEMGRKAFRYHYEIAGRDLKNTIAISEAIFRIVGYGIMKILELDLSIGRARIRVHHCFECEIFKNSGKPSSHLIRGMIAGWFSELLRRRVKAIETRCIAKGDKYCEFLVMGRR
;
A
#
# COMPACT_ATOMS: atom_id res chain seq x y z
N MET A 1 37.93 42.39 51.77
CA MET A 1 36.59 42.03 51.26
C MET A 1 36.50 40.51 51.11
N LYS A 2 35.64 39.85 51.91
CA LYS A 2 35.03 38.50 51.81
C LYS A 2 35.93 37.30 51.39
N ASN A 3 36.33 36.42 52.31
CA ASN A 3 35.66 35.17 52.81
C ASN A 3 35.67 34.01 51.79
N SER A 4 36.51 32.97 51.96
CA SER A 4 36.26 31.66 52.63
C SER A 4 35.88 30.55 51.60
N CYS A 5 36.69 29.48 51.45
CA CYS A 5 36.48 28.12 52.02
C CYS A 5 35.19 27.43 51.45
N THR A 6 35.11 26.17 50.99
CA THR A 6 35.81 24.89 51.29
C THR A 6 35.22 23.79 50.35
N ILE A 7 36.00 22.73 50.01
CA ILE A 7 35.66 21.26 49.95
C ILE A 7 34.46 20.78 49.06
N ALA A 8 34.38 19.63 48.38
CA ALA A 8 35.14 18.42 48.00
C ALA A 8 34.25 17.65 46.96
N PHE A 9 34.61 16.62 46.18
CA PHE A 9 35.02 15.21 46.46
C PHE A 9 35.23 14.57 45.05
N ARG A 10 36.37 13.97 44.67
CA ARG A 10 36.69 12.51 44.67
C ARG A 10 35.46 11.59 44.47
N ALA A 11 35.41 10.54 43.64
CA ALA A 11 36.45 9.65 43.14
C ALA A 11 35.82 8.54 42.23
N LEU A 12 36.66 7.96 41.33
CA LEU A 12 36.77 6.52 40.94
C LEU A 12 35.52 5.78 40.36
N ALA A 13 35.58 4.92 39.34
CA ALA A 13 36.64 4.09 38.79
C ALA A 13 36.36 3.67 37.31
N ILE A 14 37.44 3.35 36.60
CA ILE A 14 37.60 2.69 35.29
C ILE A 14 38.07 1.22 35.58
N PRO A 15 38.23 0.21 34.67
CA PRO A 15 37.62 -0.25 33.40
C PRO A 15 37.26 -1.78 33.41
N CYS A 16 36.85 -2.34 32.24
CA CYS A 16 37.28 -3.63 31.60
C CYS A 16 36.11 -4.24 30.80
N ILE A 17 36.05 -4.19 29.46
CA ILE A 17 36.70 -5.01 28.40
C ILE A 17 36.61 -6.55 28.61
N LEU A 18 36.08 -7.21 27.56
CA LEU A 18 36.31 -8.60 27.03
C LEU A 18 35.22 -9.69 27.23
N PHE A 19 34.61 -10.06 26.07
CA PHE A 19 34.50 -11.40 25.46
C PHE A 19 33.37 -12.43 25.77
N LEU A 20 32.87 -13.00 24.66
CA LEU A 20 32.23 -14.32 24.37
C LEU A 20 30.79 -14.59 24.86
N TYR A 21 29.78 -14.74 23.97
CA TYR A 21 29.38 -15.87 23.08
C TYR A 21 28.47 -16.94 23.74
N TYR A 22 27.21 -16.96 23.29
CA TYR A 22 26.25 -18.09 23.07
C TYR A 22 26.11 -19.24 24.09
N GLN A 23 24.87 -19.49 24.56
CA GLN A 23 24.08 -20.74 24.33
C GLN A 23 22.65 -20.73 24.97
N LEU A 24 21.65 -21.03 24.13
CA LEU A 24 20.44 -21.89 24.27
C LEU A 24 19.40 -21.75 25.43
N THR A 25 18.20 -21.21 25.07
CA THR A 25 16.77 -21.67 25.26
C THR A 25 16.18 -22.07 26.65
N PRO A 26 14.84 -22.26 26.85
CA PRO A 26 13.60 -21.55 26.41
C PRO A 26 12.58 -21.26 27.59
N ASN A 27 11.44 -20.62 27.28
CA ASN A 27 10.18 -20.48 28.06
C ASN A 27 10.11 -19.54 29.30
N LYS A 28 9.39 -18.41 29.17
CA LYS A 28 8.10 -18.11 29.86
C LYS A 28 7.60 -16.68 29.55
N MET A 29 6.28 -16.55 29.73
CA MET A 29 5.36 -15.45 29.38
C MET A 29 5.62 -14.08 30.04
N PHE A 30 4.91 -13.09 29.47
CA PHE A 30 4.50 -11.76 29.97
C PHE A 30 5.34 -10.55 29.58
N GLY A 31 4.65 -9.54 29.04
CA GLY A 31 5.09 -8.15 29.04
C GLY A 31 5.11 -7.48 27.68
N CYS A 32 3.95 -6.97 27.24
CA CYS A 32 3.96 -5.72 26.47
C CYS A 32 4.37 -4.60 27.44
N PRO A 33 5.33 -3.74 27.09
CA PRO A 33 4.91 -2.35 26.88
C PRO A 33 5.63 -1.66 25.71
N VAL A 34 4.84 -0.91 24.96
CA VAL A 34 5.08 0.48 24.55
C VAL A 34 6.54 0.86 24.25
N PHE A 35 6.93 0.92 22.97
CA PHE A 35 8.09 1.70 22.55
C PHE A 35 7.64 2.91 21.72
N PHE A 36 7.65 4.05 22.39
CA PHE A 36 7.49 5.39 21.85
C PHE A 36 8.84 6.14 22.06
N PHE A 37 9.25 6.93 21.07
CA PHE A 37 10.37 7.88 21.02
C PHE A 37 11.83 7.37 21.07
N CYS A 38 12.55 7.60 19.96
CA CYS A 38 13.47 8.75 19.89
C CYS A 38 13.94 9.01 18.43
N ILE A 39 13.36 10.03 17.80
CA ILE A 39 14.01 10.83 16.75
C ILE A 39 14.29 12.16 17.42
N ILE A 40 15.57 12.51 17.57
CA ILE A 40 16.15 13.86 17.47
C ILE A 40 17.65 13.67 17.73
N SER A 41 18.46 13.99 16.72
CA SER A 41 19.78 14.62 16.79
C SER A 41 20.64 14.13 15.63
N PHE A 42 20.63 14.87 14.52
CA PHE A 42 21.84 15.07 13.71
C PHE A 42 21.61 16.30 12.81
N ILE A 43 21.71 17.47 13.43
CA ILE A 43 22.10 18.72 12.78
C ILE A 43 23.46 19.08 13.37
N ASN A 44 24.39 19.49 12.51
CA ASN A 44 25.77 19.91 12.76
C ASN A 44 26.79 18.80 13.01
N ARG A 45 27.50 18.41 11.94
CA ARG A 45 28.92 18.78 11.79
C ARG A 45 29.34 18.64 10.32
N ARG A 46 29.68 19.79 9.75
CA ARG A 46 30.51 19.91 8.56
C ARG A 46 31.98 19.89 8.98
N ASP A 47 32.79 19.39 8.07
CA ASP A 47 34.21 19.65 7.85
C ASP A 47 35.29 18.76 8.51
N ASN A 48 36.25 18.44 7.62
CA ASN A 48 37.61 17.92 7.80
C ASN A 48 37.80 16.40 7.98
N CYS A 49 38.08 15.71 6.87
CA CYS A 49 39.46 15.25 6.62
C CYS A 49 39.64 14.74 5.17
N ALA A 50 40.58 15.37 4.48
CA ALA A 50 41.10 14.95 3.19
C ALA A 50 42.25 13.94 3.36
N LYS A 51 42.37 13.01 2.40
CA LYS A 51 43.57 12.28 1.94
C LYS A 51 44.33 11.42 2.96
N LEU A 52 44.36 10.09 2.70
CA LEU A 52 45.57 9.25 2.81
C LEU A 52 45.43 7.96 1.96
N THR A 53 46.18 7.98 0.86
CA THR A 53 46.97 6.92 0.19
C THR A 53 46.58 5.43 0.17
N ARG A 54 46.48 4.95 -1.09
CA ARG A 54 46.93 3.68 -1.74
C ARG A 54 47.37 2.43 -0.93
N ARG A 55 46.89 1.30 -1.51
CA ARG A 55 47.45 -0.06 -1.64
C ARG A 55 47.37 -1.02 -0.45
N GLY A 56 46.64 -2.11 -0.67
CA GLY A 56 46.72 -3.36 0.10
C GLY A 56 45.63 -4.33 -0.35
N ASN A 57 45.99 -5.27 -1.23
CA ASN A 57 45.15 -6.39 -1.62
C ASN A 57 44.72 -7.19 -0.39
N LEU A 58 43.44 -7.51 -0.29
CA LEU A 58 42.95 -8.66 0.47
C LEU A 58 41.75 -9.23 -0.27
N GLU A 59 41.99 -10.38 -0.90
CA GLU A 59 41.01 -11.27 -1.47
C GLU A 59 39.91 -11.60 -0.44
N ARG A 60 38.64 -11.32 -0.77
CA ARG A 60 37.49 -11.95 -0.11
C ARG A 60 36.37 -12.21 -1.09
N GLU A 61 36.23 -13.49 -1.40
CA GLU A 61 35.02 -14.27 -1.70
C GLU A 61 33.80 -13.52 -2.27
N ARG A 62 33.52 -13.81 -3.54
CA ARG A 62 32.24 -13.56 -4.21
C ARG A 62 31.10 -14.35 -3.53
N LYS A 63 30.37 -13.71 -2.61
CA LYS A 63 28.94 -14.02 -2.42
C LYS A 63 28.09 -13.05 -3.26
N LYS A 64 27.54 -13.56 -4.37
CA LYS A 64 26.56 -12.85 -5.23
C LYS A 64 25.32 -12.48 -4.41
N LYS A 65 25.30 -11.29 -3.80
CA LYS A 65 24.06 -10.62 -3.40
C LYS A 65 23.35 -10.15 -4.67
N LYS A 66 22.25 -10.82 -5.05
CA LYS A 66 21.34 -10.33 -6.09
C LYS A 66 20.88 -8.93 -5.70
N SER A 67 21.14 -7.95 -6.56
CA SER A 67 20.75 -6.56 -6.34
C SER A 67 19.22 -6.38 -6.46
N PRO A 68 18.62 -5.36 -5.81
CA PRO A 68 17.19 -5.03 -5.92
C PRO A 68 16.71 -4.68 -7.34
N SER A 69 17.63 -4.55 -8.31
CA SER A 69 17.30 -4.22 -9.70
C SER A 69 16.60 -5.34 -10.46
N PHE A 70 16.78 -6.60 -10.04
CA PHE A 70 16.21 -7.75 -10.73
C PHE A 70 14.71 -7.88 -10.50
N VAL A 71 14.24 -7.66 -9.26
CA VAL A 71 12.81 -7.69 -8.90
C VAL A 71 12.02 -6.63 -9.67
N ARG A 72 12.62 -5.44 -9.87
CA ARG A 72 12.08 -4.37 -10.71
C ARG A 72 11.85 -4.84 -12.15
N LYS A 73 12.86 -5.40 -12.84
CA LYS A 73 12.74 -5.85 -14.24
C LYS A 73 11.67 -6.92 -14.45
N THR A 74 11.45 -7.78 -13.47
CA THR A 74 10.47 -8.88 -13.53
C THR A 74 9.02 -8.36 -13.43
N ILE A 75 8.74 -7.41 -12.53
CA ILE A 75 7.43 -6.73 -12.43
C ILE A 75 7.08 -5.98 -13.73
N TYR A 76 8.07 -5.31 -14.35
CA TYR A 76 7.86 -4.53 -15.59
C TYR A 76 7.49 -5.39 -16.81
N ARG A 77 7.88 -6.67 -16.86
CA ARG A 77 7.44 -7.59 -17.92
C ARG A 77 6.02 -8.11 -17.68
N GLY A 78 5.61 -8.33 -16.44
CA GLY A 78 4.25 -8.78 -16.10
C GLY A 78 3.16 -7.74 -16.39
N ILE A 79 3.44 -6.46 -16.09
CA ILE A 79 2.47 -5.37 -16.33
C ILE A 79 2.31 -5.07 -17.83
N ARG A 80 3.38 -5.21 -18.63
CA ARG A 80 3.29 -5.08 -20.10
C ARG A 80 2.30 -6.07 -20.71
N TYR A 81 2.19 -7.30 -20.19
CA TYR A 81 1.23 -8.28 -20.73
C TYR A 81 -0.22 -8.00 -20.31
N CYS A 82 -0.47 -7.45 -19.12
CA CYS A 82 -1.82 -6.99 -18.73
C CYS A 82 -2.30 -5.75 -19.51
N ILE A 83 -1.37 -4.96 -20.08
CA ILE A 83 -1.69 -3.76 -20.87
C ILE A 83 -1.63 -4.03 -22.38
N MET A 84 -1.02 -5.14 -22.83
CA MET A 84 -0.89 -5.49 -24.25
C MET A 84 -1.92 -6.50 -24.77
N MET A 85 -2.79 -7.06 -23.94
CA MET A 85 -3.94 -7.86 -24.38
C MET A 85 -5.23 -7.04 -24.23
N ASP A 86 -5.41 -6.02 -25.07
CA ASP A 86 -6.75 -5.55 -25.52
C ASP A 86 -6.68 -4.29 -26.39
N ARG A 87 -6.28 -4.45 -27.66
CA ARG A 87 -6.67 -3.49 -28.70
C ARG A 87 -7.56 -4.11 -29.78
N ASP A 88 -7.43 -5.40 -30.04
CA ASP A 88 -8.14 -6.03 -31.16
C ASP A 88 -9.42 -6.80 -30.77
N VAL A 89 -9.69 -7.02 -29.48
CA VAL A 89 -10.92 -7.71 -29.02
C VAL A 89 -12.05 -6.73 -28.67
N TYR A 90 -11.74 -5.48 -28.33
CA TYR A 90 -12.75 -4.46 -28.00
C TYR A 90 -13.56 -3.92 -29.18
N MET A 91 -13.19 -4.27 -30.43
CA MET A 91 -13.85 -3.74 -31.64
C MET A 91 -14.92 -4.66 -32.24
N ARG A 92 -15.20 -5.83 -31.64
CA ARG A 92 -16.25 -6.74 -32.14
C ARG A 92 -17.14 -7.28 -31.03
N ARG A 93 -18.13 -6.49 -30.65
CA ARG A 93 -19.55 -6.85 -30.40
C ARG A 93 -20.21 -5.68 -29.66
N GLY A 94 -21.34 -5.23 -30.20
CA GLY A 94 -22.05 -4.01 -29.81
C GLY A 94 -22.62 -4.05 -28.39
N LEU A 95 -21.78 -3.74 -27.41
CA LEU A 95 -22.14 -3.35 -26.05
C LEU A 95 -21.28 -2.14 -25.63
N LEU A 96 -21.32 -1.08 -26.43
CA LEU A 96 -20.74 0.21 -26.05
C LEU A 96 -21.81 1.01 -25.32
N GLY A 97 -21.85 0.86 -24.00
CA GLY A 97 -22.24 1.95 -23.13
C GLY A 97 -21.23 3.08 -23.38
N THR A 98 -21.71 4.17 -23.96
CA THR A 98 -20.95 5.41 -24.11
C THR A 98 -20.37 5.76 -22.74
N SER A 99 -19.08 6.10 -22.68
CA SER A 99 -18.41 6.59 -21.48
C SER A 99 -18.95 7.97 -21.11
N THR A 100 -20.20 8.00 -20.63
CA THR A 100 -20.77 9.09 -19.87
C THR A 100 -20.34 8.88 -18.42
N GLY A 101 -19.99 9.98 -17.74
CA GLY A 101 -19.41 9.93 -16.40
C GLY A 101 -20.22 9.04 -15.46
N ILE A 102 -19.53 8.20 -14.69
CA ILE A 102 -20.18 7.36 -13.66
C ILE A 102 -20.98 8.31 -12.76
N ALA A 103 -22.31 8.24 -12.85
CA ALA A 103 -23.20 9.01 -12.00
C ALA A 103 -22.90 8.60 -10.54
N GLU A 104 -22.67 9.60 -9.68
CA GLU A 104 -22.27 9.44 -8.27
C GLU A 104 -23.24 8.51 -7.50
N GLU A 105 -24.50 8.46 -7.95
CA GLU A 105 -25.60 7.62 -7.45
C GLU A 105 -25.42 6.11 -7.66
N THR A 106 -24.42 5.67 -8.43
CA THR A 106 -24.19 4.23 -8.74
C THR A 106 -23.03 3.60 -7.96
N LEU A 107 -22.34 4.36 -7.10
CA LEU A 107 -21.17 3.87 -6.38
C LEU A 107 -21.56 2.98 -5.19
N GLN A 108 -21.03 1.76 -5.18
CA GLN A 108 -21.20 0.80 -4.08
C GLN A 108 -19.90 0.68 -3.27
N PRO A 109 -19.95 0.71 -1.93
CA PRO A 109 -18.81 0.40 -1.09
C PRO A 109 -18.26 -1.00 -1.38
N TYR A 110 -16.93 -1.16 -1.34
CA TYR A 110 -16.27 -2.45 -1.50
C TYR A 110 -15.40 -2.75 -0.28
N GLU A 111 -15.79 -3.74 0.51
CA GLU A 111 -15.08 -4.15 1.73
C GLU A 111 -13.80 -4.94 1.39
N ILE A 112 -12.67 -4.49 1.93
CA ILE A 112 -11.36 -5.10 1.69
C ILE A 112 -10.87 -5.86 2.92
N GLY A 113 -9.81 -6.67 2.78
CA GLY A 113 -9.27 -7.49 3.87
C GLY A 113 -9.48 -8.99 3.68
N ARG A 114 -8.74 -9.83 4.39
CA ARG A 114 -8.76 -11.29 4.22
C ARG A 114 -9.30 -11.95 5.48
N PHE A 115 -10.55 -11.62 5.81
CA PHE A 115 -11.28 -12.18 6.94
C PHE A 115 -12.73 -12.45 6.53
N ALA A 116 -13.45 -13.19 7.37
CA ALA A 116 -14.89 -13.34 7.31
C ALA A 116 -15.44 -13.19 8.73
N TYR A 117 -16.50 -12.38 8.87
CA TYR A 117 -17.22 -12.20 10.13
C TYR A 117 -18.67 -12.65 9.95
N VAL A 118 -19.01 -13.80 10.53
CA VAL A 118 -20.33 -14.44 10.48
C VAL A 118 -20.66 -14.99 11.87
N PRO A 119 -21.23 -14.18 12.79
CA PRO A 119 -21.54 -14.60 14.15
C PRO A 119 -22.32 -15.91 14.25
N GLY A 120 -21.97 -16.75 15.23
CA GLY A 120 -22.61 -18.04 15.46
C GLY A 120 -22.17 -19.15 14.51
N LYS A 121 -21.23 -18.89 13.59
CA LYS A 121 -20.67 -19.87 12.66
C LYS A 121 -19.23 -20.22 12.99
N ILE A 122 -18.87 -21.48 12.74
CA ILE A 122 -17.49 -21.97 12.78
C ILE A 122 -16.95 -21.93 11.35
N VAL A 123 -16.29 -20.82 11.00
CA VAL A 123 -15.76 -20.59 9.66
C VAL A 123 -14.28 -20.95 9.61
N TYR A 124 -13.89 -21.84 8.69
CA TYR A 124 -12.49 -22.17 8.42
C TYR A 124 -12.00 -21.47 7.16
N CYS A 125 -10.74 -21.04 7.18
CA CYS A 125 -10.07 -20.43 6.03
C CYS A 125 -9.16 -21.47 5.35
N PHE A 126 -9.35 -21.67 4.05
CA PHE A 126 -8.53 -22.51 3.19
C PHE A 126 -7.72 -21.61 2.26
N THR A 127 -6.40 -21.59 2.44
CA THR A 127 -5.45 -20.88 1.57
C THR A 127 -4.80 -21.90 0.64
N ILE A 128 -5.15 -21.82 -0.65
CA ILE A 128 -4.74 -22.76 -1.70
C ILE A 128 -3.72 -22.04 -2.58
N ILE A 129 -2.48 -22.52 -2.57
CA ILE A 129 -1.37 -22.00 -3.38
C ILE A 129 -1.22 -22.90 -4.60
N MET A 130 -1.21 -22.30 -5.79
CA MET A 130 -1.23 -23.00 -7.06
C MET A 130 0.01 -22.68 -7.91
N GLU A 131 0.19 -23.45 -8.98
CA GLU A 131 1.14 -23.13 -10.04
C GLU A 131 0.62 -22.04 -10.96
N SER A 132 1.53 -21.26 -11.55
CA SER A 132 1.16 -20.20 -12.50
C SER A 132 0.41 -20.72 -13.74
N LYS A 133 0.62 -22.00 -14.11
CA LYS A 133 -0.09 -22.66 -15.22
C LYS A 133 -1.59 -22.75 -15.02
N VAL A 134 -2.08 -22.63 -13.78
CA VAL A 134 -3.51 -22.71 -13.44
C VAL A 134 -4.39 -21.73 -14.24
N ILE A 135 -3.80 -20.61 -14.69
CA ILE A 135 -4.48 -19.55 -15.45
C ILE A 135 -4.99 -20.09 -16.80
N GLU A 136 -4.30 -21.09 -17.34
CA GLU A 136 -4.62 -21.71 -18.63
C GLU A 136 -5.48 -22.97 -18.47
N THR A 137 -6.00 -23.24 -17.26
CA THR A 137 -6.78 -24.44 -16.95
C THR A 137 -8.23 -24.08 -16.58
N PRO A 138 -9.11 -23.85 -17.57
CA PRO A 138 -10.53 -23.65 -17.32
C PRO A 138 -11.15 -24.75 -16.46
N GLY A 139 -12.09 -24.38 -15.59
CA GLY A 139 -12.86 -25.31 -14.77
C GLY A 139 -12.21 -25.78 -13.47
N LEU A 140 -10.89 -25.57 -13.26
CA LEU A 140 -10.23 -25.98 -12.01
C LEU A 140 -10.83 -25.29 -10.78
N LEU A 141 -11.11 -23.99 -10.85
CA LEU A 141 -11.83 -23.29 -9.76
C LEU A 141 -13.18 -23.95 -9.49
N SER A 142 -13.96 -24.28 -10.53
CA SER A 142 -15.26 -24.95 -10.35
C SER A 142 -15.11 -26.29 -9.65
N ARG A 143 -14.09 -27.09 -10.00
CA ARG A 143 -13.81 -28.37 -9.31
C ARG A 143 -13.48 -28.16 -7.83
N MET A 144 -12.67 -27.14 -7.51
CA MET A 144 -12.36 -26.79 -6.12
C MET A 144 -13.61 -26.40 -5.32
N LEU A 145 -14.50 -25.60 -5.90
CA LEU A 145 -15.76 -25.22 -5.24
C LEU A 145 -16.71 -26.42 -5.09
N GLU A 146 -16.71 -27.35 -6.05
CA GLU A 146 -17.52 -28.57 -6.00
C GLU A 146 -17.14 -29.47 -4.81
N SER A 147 -15.87 -29.46 -4.37
CA SER A 147 -15.44 -30.16 -3.15
C SER A 147 -16.20 -29.71 -1.90
N PHE A 148 -16.64 -28.45 -1.83
CA PHE A 148 -17.45 -27.93 -0.73
C PHE A 148 -18.95 -28.16 -1.00
N LYS A 149 -19.40 -27.87 -2.21
CA LYS A 149 -20.82 -27.96 -2.60
C LYS A 149 -21.40 -29.36 -2.40
N ARG A 150 -20.73 -30.43 -2.82
CA ARG A 150 -21.22 -31.82 -2.67
C ARG A 150 -21.42 -32.25 -1.22
N ARG A 151 -20.77 -31.56 -0.28
CA ARG A 151 -20.86 -31.82 1.16
C ARG A 151 -21.87 -30.91 1.86
N GLY A 152 -22.58 -30.06 1.11
CA GLY A 152 -23.52 -29.08 1.64
C GLY A 152 -22.83 -27.96 2.43
N ILE A 153 -21.56 -27.67 2.11
CA ILE A 153 -20.78 -26.63 2.81
C ILE A 153 -20.88 -25.33 2.03
N SER A 154 -21.34 -24.28 2.72
CA SER A 154 -21.45 -22.94 2.14
C SER A 154 -20.11 -22.20 2.21
N LEU A 155 -19.76 -21.51 1.12
CA LEU A 155 -18.62 -20.61 1.09
C LEU A 155 -19.09 -19.19 1.41
N VAL A 156 -18.63 -18.65 2.54
CA VAL A 156 -19.07 -17.33 3.03
C VAL A 156 -18.29 -16.19 2.37
N HIS A 157 -17.07 -16.45 1.90
CA HIS A 157 -16.22 -15.46 1.26
C HIS A 157 -15.14 -16.13 0.42
N ILE A 158 -14.85 -15.56 -0.75
CA ILE A 158 -13.83 -16.03 -1.69
C ILE A 158 -12.93 -14.87 -2.07
N LYS A 159 -11.60 -15.07 -2.03
CA LYS A 159 -10.62 -14.13 -2.57
C LYS A 159 -9.58 -14.84 -3.42
N ALA A 160 -9.20 -14.20 -4.52
CA ALA A 160 -8.08 -14.64 -5.35
C ALA A 160 -6.99 -13.56 -5.41
N SER A 161 -5.73 -13.99 -5.38
CA SER A 161 -4.60 -13.09 -5.65
C SER A 161 -4.65 -12.59 -7.09
N ARG A 162 -3.96 -11.47 -7.33
CA ARG A 162 -3.80 -10.93 -8.68
C ARG A 162 -2.71 -11.75 -9.37
N GLN A 163 -2.92 -12.03 -10.64
CA GLN A 163 -2.01 -12.86 -11.40
C GLN A 163 -0.81 -12.05 -11.84
N TYR A 164 0.37 -12.46 -11.38
CA TYR A 164 1.64 -11.94 -11.86
C TYR A 164 2.46 -13.12 -12.38
N LYS A 165 3.17 -12.92 -13.50
CA LYS A 165 3.92 -13.96 -14.20
C LYS A 165 4.84 -14.78 -13.28
N ASP A 166 5.37 -14.14 -12.23
CA ASP A 166 6.37 -14.71 -11.32
C ASP A 166 5.86 -14.89 -9.88
N GLN A 167 4.54 -14.82 -9.65
CA GLN A 167 3.95 -15.10 -8.34
C GLN A 167 2.96 -16.27 -8.43
N PRO A 168 2.99 -17.20 -7.46
CA PRO A 168 2.02 -18.29 -7.43
C PRO A 168 0.62 -17.70 -7.24
N PRO A 169 -0.36 -18.12 -8.06
CA PRO A 169 -1.77 -17.82 -7.84
C PRO A 169 -2.21 -18.37 -6.49
N VAL A 170 -3.00 -17.59 -5.75
CA VAL A 170 -3.53 -17.98 -4.44
C VAL A 170 -5.04 -17.81 -4.44
N LEU A 171 -5.75 -18.84 -4.01
CA LEU A 171 -7.17 -18.83 -3.73
C LEU A 171 -7.39 -18.96 -2.22
N VAL A 172 -8.23 -18.09 -1.67
CA VAL A 172 -8.63 -18.08 -0.27
C VAL A 172 -10.12 -18.32 -0.21
N LEU A 173 -10.53 -19.40 0.47
CA LEU A 173 -11.92 -19.79 0.65
C LEU A 173 -12.25 -19.78 2.14
N PHE A 174 -13.30 -19.05 2.52
CA PHE A 174 -13.87 -19.13 3.85
C PHE A 174 -15.11 -20.02 3.79
N ALA A 175 -15.09 -21.13 4.51
CA ALA A 175 -16.14 -22.15 4.49
C ALA A 175 -16.83 -22.27 5.84
N ASP A 176 -18.17 -22.31 5.85
CA ASP A 176 -18.98 -22.57 7.05
C ASP A 176 -18.92 -24.07 7.41
N MET A 177 -18.08 -24.42 8.38
CA MET A 177 -17.86 -25.78 8.85
C MET A 177 -18.74 -26.14 10.06
N THR A 178 -19.69 -25.28 10.46
CA THR A 178 -20.48 -25.42 11.70
C THR A 178 -21.12 -26.79 11.87
N LYS A 179 -21.59 -27.41 10.78
CA LYS A 179 -22.27 -28.72 10.78
C LYS A 179 -21.48 -29.83 10.06
N ARG A 180 -20.24 -29.54 9.67
CA ARG A 180 -19.46 -30.37 8.72
C ARG A 180 -17.97 -30.41 9.07
N LEU A 181 -17.62 -30.25 10.34
CA LEU A 181 -16.22 -30.18 10.77
C LEU A 181 -15.47 -31.49 10.46
N GLU A 182 -16.17 -32.62 10.52
CA GLU A 182 -15.69 -33.95 10.15
C GLU A 182 -15.18 -34.03 8.70
N ALA A 183 -15.72 -33.22 7.79
CA ALA A 183 -15.35 -33.25 6.38
C ALA A 183 -14.05 -32.49 6.06
N LEU A 184 -13.47 -31.78 7.04
CA LEU A 184 -12.34 -30.87 6.84
C LEU A 184 -11.11 -31.60 6.27
N SER A 185 -10.76 -32.77 6.81
CA SER A 185 -9.61 -33.55 6.35
C SER A 185 -9.79 -34.04 4.92
N ASP A 186 -11.00 -34.46 4.56
CA ASP A 186 -11.30 -35.01 3.24
C ASP A 186 -11.29 -33.92 2.17
N ILE A 187 -11.82 -32.73 2.47
CA ILE A 187 -11.74 -31.57 1.57
C ILE A 187 -10.28 -31.23 1.29
N VAL A 188 -9.43 -31.21 2.30
CA VAL A 188 -8.02 -30.88 2.11
C VAL A 188 -7.27 -31.95 1.33
N ARG A 189 -7.56 -33.23 1.58
CA ARG A 189 -7.01 -34.33 0.79
C ARG A 189 -7.43 -34.20 -0.69
N GLU A 190 -8.71 -33.95 -0.93
CA GLU A 190 -9.28 -33.77 -2.28
C GLU A 190 -8.64 -32.58 -3.01
N LEU A 191 -8.56 -31.41 -2.36
CA LEU A 191 -7.95 -30.20 -2.94
C LEU A 191 -6.45 -30.42 -3.24
N LYS A 192 -5.71 -31.08 -2.36
CA LYS A 192 -4.28 -31.39 -2.57
C LYS A 192 -4.04 -32.34 -3.73
N ALA A 193 -5.00 -33.21 -4.03
CA ALA A 193 -4.91 -34.15 -5.14
C ALA A 193 -5.21 -33.51 -6.51
N MET A 194 -5.69 -32.26 -6.54
CA MET A 194 -5.98 -31.57 -7.79
C MET A 194 -4.70 -31.11 -8.48
N GLU A 195 -4.71 -31.22 -9.82
CA GLU A 195 -3.63 -30.73 -10.67
C GLU A 195 -3.32 -29.25 -10.38
N TYR A 196 -2.03 -28.89 -10.41
CA TYR A 196 -1.50 -27.54 -10.15
C TYR A 196 -1.69 -27.01 -8.72
N VAL A 197 -2.28 -27.76 -7.79
CA VAL A 197 -2.30 -27.38 -6.37
C VAL A 197 -0.97 -27.75 -5.73
N LYS A 198 -0.21 -26.73 -5.30
CA LYS A 198 1.06 -26.93 -4.59
C LYS A 198 0.86 -27.13 -3.10
N GLN A 199 -0.05 -26.36 -2.52
CA GLN A 199 -0.26 -26.36 -1.07
C GLN A 199 -1.69 -25.97 -0.74
N VAL A 200 -2.22 -26.61 0.30
CA VAL A 200 -3.46 -26.21 0.97
C VAL A 200 -3.12 -25.99 2.43
N ILE A 201 -3.33 -24.76 2.91
CA ILE A 201 -3.15 -24.35 4.30
C ILE A 201 -4.52 -24.10 4.89
N ILE A 202 -4.76 -24.59 6.10
CA ILE A 202 -6.01 -24.39 6.82
C ILE A 202 -5.74 -23.49 8.02
N SER A 203 -6.56 -22.47 8.21
CA SER A 203 -6.59 -21.67 9.43
C SER A 203 -7.94 -21.84 10.13
N ALA A 204 -7.90 -22.22 11.40
CA ALA A 204 -9.07 -22.24 12.27
C ALA A 204 -9.60 -20.81 12.50
N PRO A 205 -10.88 -20.64 12.85
CA PRO A 205 -11.40 -19.33 13.24
C PRO A 205 -10.62 -18.77 14.43
N LEU A 206 -10.44 -17.45 14.47
CA LEU A 206 -9.79 -16.76 15.58
C LEU A 206 -10.65 -16.83 16.85
N PHE A 207 -11.97 -16.71 16.68
CA PHE A 207 -13.01 -16.95 17.68
C PHE A 207 -14.34 -17.22 16.96
N ASN A 208 -15.39 -17.59 17.71
CA ASN A 208 -16.70 -17.88 17.11
C ASN A 208 -17.18 -16.72 16.22
N GLY A 209 -17.45 -17.05 14.96
CA GLY A 209 -17.90 -16.11 13.95
C GLY A 209 -16.83 -15.20 13.36
N PHE A 210 -15.55 -15.34 13.70
CA PHE A 210 -14.48 -14.57 13.06
C PHE A 210 -13.35 -15.46 12.55
N ALA A 211 -13.17 -15.50 11.23
CA ALA A 211 -12.10 -16.21 10.57
C ALA A 211 -11.15 -15.25 9.86
N LEU A 212 -9.86 -15.55 9.92
CA LEU A 212 -8.80 -14.70 9.37
C LEU A 212 -7.85 -15.54 8.52
N GLU A 213 -7.43 -15.00 7.38
CA GLU A 213 -6.30 -15.53 6.62
C GLU A 213 -4.99 -15.05 7.27
N THR A 214 -4.17 -15.99 7.76
CA THR A 214 -2.97 -15.67 8.56
C THR A 214 -1.64 -15.87 7.84
N ASN A 215 -1.62 -16.48 6.65
CA ASN A 215 -0.39 -16.92 6.00
C ASN A 215 0.10 -15.96 4.91
N LEU A 216 -0.75 -15.09 4.37
CA LEU A 216 -0.37 -14.21 3.27
C LEU A 216 0.08 -12.85 3.80
N PHE A 217 1.39 -12.66 3.96
CA PHE A 217 1.98 -11.38 4.34
C PHE A 217 3.29 -11.13 3.58
N PRO A 218 3.62 -9.89 3.17
CA PRO A 218 2.86 -8.64 3.35
C PRO A 218 1.70 -8.46 2.35
N LEU A 219 0.84 -7.46 2.61
CA LEU A 219 -0.07 -6.94 1.59
C LEU A 219 0.73 -6.24 0.49
N THR A 220 0.35 -6.47 -0.77
CA THR A 220 1.00 -5.85 -1.93
C THR A 220 -0.03 -5.27 -2.92
N LEU A 221 0.37 -4.22 -3.62
CA LEU A 221 -0.35 -3.61 -4.74
C LEU A 221 0.66 -3.23 -5.82
N LEU A 222 0.45 -3.73 -7.05
CA LEU A 222 1.38 -3.51 -8.17
C LEU A 222 2.84 -3.91 -7.86
N GLY A 223 3.01 -4.95 -7.02
CA GLY A 223 4.32 -5.46 -6.64
C GLY A 223 5.03 -4.71 -5.51
N GLU A 224 4.44 -3.62 -4.98
CA GLU A 224 4.95 -2.88 -3.83
C GLU A 224 4.18 -3.24 -2.57
N ARG A 225 4.85 -3.20 -1.41
CA ARG A 225 4.20 -3.41 -0.11
C ARG A 225 3.24 -2.25 0.17
N VAL A 226 2.04 -2.58 0.66
CA VAL A 226 1.05 -1.60 1.10
C VAL A 226 0.63 -1.83 2.55
N ILE A 227 0.10 -0.76 3.15
CA ILE A 227 -0.60 -0.78 4.43
C ILE A 227 -1.99 -0.19 4.22
N ILE A 228 -2.98 -0.64 4.99
CA ILE A 228 -4.32 -0.07 4.98
C ILE A 228 -4.44 0.81 6.22
N LEU A 229 -4.57 2.12 6.02
CA LEU A 229 -4.93 3.05 7.08
C LEU A 229 -6.45 3.25 7.05
N ARG A 230 -7.15 2.70 8.06
CA ARG A 230 -8.59 2.93 8.22
C ARG A 230 -8.85 4.41 8.55
N ARG A 231 -10.09 4.86 8.34
CA ARG A 231 -10.50 6.25 8.60
C ARG A 231 -10.07 6.80 9.94
N THR A 232 -10.30 6.06 11.01
CA THR A 232 -9.87 6.45 12.37
C THR A 232 -8.37 6.72 12.44
N LEU A 233 -7.54 5.94 11.74
CA LEU A 233 -6.08 6.09 11.77
C LEU A 233 -5.60 7.28 10.93
N TYR A 234 -6.15 7.45 9.72
CA TYR A 234 -5.76 8.60 8.90
C TYR A 234 -6.38 9.91 9.42
N GLU A 235 -7.49 9.88 10.15
CA GLU A 235 -8.05 11.06 10.82
C GLU A 235 -7.11 11.55 11.93
N ALA A 236 -6.57 10.63 12.75
CA ALA A 236 -5.53 10.95 13.71
C ALA A 236 -4.31 11.59 13.03
N PHE A 237 -3.86 10.99 11.92
CA PHE A 237 -2.73 11.51 11.15
C PHE A 237 -2.99 12.91 10.58
N LEU A 238 -4.16 13.15 9.98
CA LEU A 238 -4.42 14.39 9.24
C LEU A 238 -4.93 15.53 10.13
N LYS A 239 -5.81 15.23 11.09
CA LYS A 239 -6.56 16.23 11.86
C LYS A 239 -6.04 16.38 13.29
N GLU A 240 -5.84 15.29 14.02
CA GLU A 240 -5.39 15.35 15.42
C GLU A 240 -3.95 15.90 15.50
N LEU A 241 -3.02 15.38 14.69
CA LEU A 241 -1.65 15.92 14.65
C LEU A 241 -1.60 17.40 14.23
N ARG A 242 -2.51 17.84 13.34
CA ARG A 242 -2.63 19.25 12.98
C ARG A 242 -3.07 20.11 14.16
N SER A 243 -3.94 19.60 15.02
CA SER A 243 -4.40 20.32 16.21
C SER A 243 -3.27 20.49 17.25
N ILE A 244 -2.38 19.49 17.36
CA ILE A 244 -1.25 19.49 18.30
C ILE A 244 -0.11 20.38 17.78
N LEU A 245 0.24 20.25 16.49
CA LEU A 245 1.42 20.87 15.89
C LEU A 245 1.13 22.20 15.19
N GLY A 246 -0.14 22.61 15.14
CA GLY A 246 -0.59 23.87 14.57
C GLY A 246 -0.43 23.97 13.04
N SER A 247 -0.38 25.21 12.56
CA SER A 247 -0.41 25.52 11.12
C SER A 247 0.82 25.04 10.36
N GLY A 248 1.97 24.89 11.03
CA GLY A 248 3.20 24.35 10.43
C GLY A 248 3.03 22.93 9.88
N TYR A 249 2.16 22.12 10.50
CA TYR A 249 1.86 20.76 10.06
C TYR A 249 1.23 20.72 8.66
N ALA A 250 0.47 21.74 8.29
CA ALA A 250 -0.12 21.86 6.96
C ALA A 250 0.95 21.99 5.86
N SER A 251 2.05 22.68 6.15
CA SER A 251 3.20 22.77 5.25
C SER A 251 3.91 21.42 5.12
N LEU A 252 4.09 20.71 6.24
CA LEU A 252 4.66 19.36 6.24
C LEU A 252 3.83 18.43 5.35
N MET A 253 2.51 18.39 5.54
CA MET A 253 1.60 17.57 4.72
C MET A 253 1.67 17.93 3.23
N TYR A 254 1.77 19.21 2.90
CA TYR A 254 1.95 19.64 1.51
C TYR A 254 3.24 19.10 0.88
N TYR A 255 4.37 19.19 1.58
CA TYR A 255 5.64 18.68 1.04
C TYR A 255 5.72 17.14 1.03
N THR A 256 5.12 16.47 2.02
CA THR A 256 4.91 15.02 1.98
C THR A 256 4.13 14.62 0.73
N GLY A 257 3.02 15.31 0.47
CA GLY A 257 2.22 15.12 -0.73
C GLY A 257 3.03 15.38 -2.01
N LEU A 258 3.79 16.47 -2.05
CA LEU A 258 4.65 16.82 -3.20
C LEU A 258 5.57 15.66 -3.58
N GLU A 259 6.30 15.08 -2.63
CA GLU A 259 7.20 13.96 -2.90
C GLU A 259 6.46 12.67 -3.27
N MET A 260 5.30 12.41 -2.65
CA MET A 260 4.41 11.31 -3.05
C MET A 260 3.95 11.45 -4.50
N GLY A 261 3.52 12.65 -4.90
CA GLY A 261 3.08 12.96 -6.26
C GLY A 261 4.17 12.78 -7.30
N ARG A 262 5.39 13.23 -7.00
CA ARG A 262 6.55 13.04 -7.88
C ARG A 262 6.85 11.56 -8.12
N LYS A 263 6.88 10.77 -7.03
CA LYS A 263 7.09 9.31 -7.11
C LYS A 263 5.97 8.63 -7.87
N ALA A 264 4.72 9.02 -7.61
CA ALA A 264 3.54 8.50 -8.30
C ALA A 264 3.64 8.74 -9.82
N PHE A 265 3.95 9.97 -10.27
CA PHE A 265 4.14 10.26 -11.69
C PHE A 265 5.19 9.34 -12.32
N ARG A 266 6.40 9.27 -11.75
CA ARG A 266 7.49 8.46 -12.31
C ARG A 266 7.09 6.98 -12.41
N TYR A 267 6.49 6.43 -11.35
CA TYR A 267 6.06 5.04 -11.33
C TYR A 267 4.95 4.75 -12.35
N HIS A 268 3.93 5.61 -12.39
CA HIS A 268 2.83 5.50 -13.34
C HIS A 268 3.30 5.68 -14.78
N TYR A 269 4.23 6.59 -15.04
CA TYR A 269 4.81 6.83 -16.35
C TYR A 269 5.59 5.62 -16.87
N GLU A 270 6.37 4.95 -16.01
CA GLU A 270 7.03 3.70 -16.40
C GLU A 270 6.01 2.58 -16.67
N ILE A 271 5.00 2.41 -15.82
CA ILE A 271 3.94 1.41 -16.05
C ILE A 271 3.20 1.65 -17.36
N ALA A 272 2.88 2.91 -17.65
CA ALA A 272 2.18 3.35 -18.85
C ALA A 272 3.02 3.22 -20.13
N GLY A 273 4.25 2.69 -20.05
CA GLY A 273 5.14 2.57 -21.19
C GLY A 273 5.64 3.93 -21.69
N ARG A 274 5.70 4.93 -20.80
CA ARG A 274 6.10 6.32 -21.09
C ARG A 274 5.15 7.05 -22.02
N ASP A 275 3.89 6.62 -22.08
CA ASP A 275 2.82 7.31 -22.79
C ASP A 275 2.04 8.22 -21.84
N LEU A 276 1.88 9.50 -22.19
CA LEU A 276 1.22 10.49 -21.32
C LEU A 276 -0.26 10.18 -21.09
N LYS A 277 -0.99 9.78 -22.14
CA LYS A 277 -2.43 9.49 -22.06
C LYS A 277 -2.68 8.33 -21.09
N ASN A 278 -1.91 7.26 -21.22
CA ASN A 278 -1.95 6.10 -20.33
C ASN A 278 -1.49 6.46 -18.92
N THR A 279 -0.52 7.37 -18.77
CA THR A 279 -0.04 7.85 -17.46
C THR A 279 -1.13 8.60 -16.71
N ILE A 280 -1.91 9.43 -17.41
CA ILE A 280 -3.08 10.11 -16.84
C ILE A 280 -4.12 9.07 -16.44
N ALA A 281 -4.50 8.16 -17.35
CA ALA A 281 -5.52 7.16 -17.11
C ALA A 281 -5.20 6.27 -15.89
N ILE A 282 -3.96 5.78 -15.80
CA ILE A 282 -3.56 4.94 -14.66
C ILE A 282 -3.44 5.75 -13.37
N SER A 283 -3.05 7.02 -13.43
CA SER A 283 -3.00 7.88 -12.24
C SER A 283 -4.39 8.12 -11.68
N GLU A 284 -5.38 8.40 -12.51
CA GLU A 284 -6.79 8.52 -12.11
C GLU A 284 -7.33 7.21 -11.54
N ALA A 285 -7.05 6.08 -12.21
CA ALA A 285 -7.50 4.76 -11.77
C ALA A 285 -6.87 4.37 -10.42
N ILE A 286 -5.55 4.54 -10.26
CA ILE A 286 -4.85 4.24 -9.01
C ILE A 286 -5.36 5.13 -7.87
N PHE A 287 -5.51 6.44 -8.11
CA PHE A 287 -6.04 7.39 -7.12
C PHE A 287 -7.42 6.94 -6.59
N ARG A 288 -8.26 6.38 -7.47
CA ARG A 288 -9.56 5.81 -7.09
C ARG A 288 -9.44 4.50 -6.31
N ILE A 289 -8.74 3.49 -6.82
CA ILE A 289 -8.72 2.16 -6.19
C ILE A 289 -8.00 2.14 -4.84
N VAL A 290 -7.09 3.08 -4.58
CA VAL A 290 -6.45 3.24 -3.27
C VAL A 290 -7.29 4.04 -2.28
N GLY A 291 -8.40 4.63 -2.73
CA GLY A 291 -9.39 5.30 -1.87
C GLY A 291 -9.10 6.77 -1.55
N TYR A 292 -8.24 7.46 -2.31
CA TYR A 292 -8.04 8.90 -2.09
C TYR A 292 -9.22 9.77 -2.56
N GLY A 293 -10.00 9.26 -3.51
CA GLY A 293 -11.17 9.93 -4.08
C GLY A 293 -11.31 9.59 -5.57
N ILE A 294 -12.23 10.26 -6.27
CA ILE A 294 -12.40 10.11 -7.72
C ILE A 294 -11.82 11.34 -8.39
N MET A 295 -10.58 11.21 -8.86
CA MET A 295 -9.85 12.29 -9.52
C MET A 295 -10.07 12.29 -11.04
N LYS A 296 -10.22 13.48 -11.62
CA LYS A 296 -10.23 13.72 -13.06
C LYS A 296 -9.40 14.94 -13.45
N ILE A 297 -8.53 14.78 -14.44
CA ILE A 297 -7.86 15.91 -15.10
C ILE A 297 -8.80 16.42 -16.19
N LEU A 298 -9.40 17.59 -15.96
CA LEU A 298 -10.42 18.16 -16.84
C LEU A 298 -9.79 18.97 -17.98
N GLU A 299 -8.68 19.66 -17.69
CA GLU A 299 -7.91 20.44 -18.67
C GLU A 299 -6.42 20.23 -18.42
N LEU A 300 -5.66 20.12 -19.50
CA LEU A 300 -4.20 20.07 -19.49
C LEU A 300 -3.64 20.80 -20.71
N ASP A 301 -3.01 21.94 -20.45
CA ASP A 301 -2.24 22.66 -21.45
C ASP A 301 -0.75 22.60 -21.07
N LEU A 302 0.01 21.84 -21.85
CA LEU A 302 1.45 21.67 -21.62
C LEU A 302 2.26 22.90 -22.04
N SER A 303 1.76 23.71 -22.99
CA SER A 303 2.48 24.85 -23.56
C SER A 303 2.64 25.97 -22.53
N ILE A 304 1.54 26.35 -21.87
CA ILE A 304 1.54 27.30 -20.77
C ILE A 304 1.72 26.62 -19.41
N GLY A 305 1.72 25.27 -19.39
CA GLY A 305 1.79 24.38 -18.23
C GLY A 305 0.76 24.73 -17.16
N ARG A 306 -0.50 24.65 -17.58
CA ARG A 306 -1.71 24.85 -16.77
C ARG A 306 -2.53 23.56 -16.77
N ALA A 307 -3.11 23.22 -15.63
CA ALA A 307 -4.04 22.09 -15.54
C ALA A 307 -5.17 22.37 -14.56
N ARG A 308 -6.35 21.79 -14.84
CA ARG A 308 -7.52 21.84 -13.95
C ARG A 308 -7.93 20.43 -13.56
N ILE A 309 -7.99 20.17 -12.26
CA ILE A 309 -8.23 18.84 -11.70
C ILE A 309 -9.41 18.91 -10.76
N ARG A 310 -10.29 17.92 -10.84
CA ARG A 310 -11.42 17.75 -9.93
C ARG A 310 -11.27 16.47 -9.14
N VAL A 311 -11.60 16.50 -7.86
CA VAL A 311 -11.60 15.34 -6.98
C VAL A 311 -12.93 15.27 -6.24
N HIS A 312 -13.72 14.23 -6.52
CA HIS A 312 -14.91 13.86 -5.73
C HIS A 312 -14.49 12.97 -4.57
N HIS A 313 -15.25 12.99 -3.47
CA HIS A 313 -15.01 12.17 -2.27
C HIS A 313 -13.54 12.20 -1.82
N CYS A 314 -12.91 13.38 -1.80
CA CYS A 314 -11.52 13.53 -1.38
C CYS A 314 -11.38 13.13 0.09
N PHE A 315 -10.70 12.02 0.36
CA PHE A 315 -10.61 11.41 1.69
C PHE A 315 -10.10 12.40 2.76
N GLU A 316 -9.15 13.27 2.38
CA GLU A 316 -8.58 14.29 3.26
C GLU A 316 -9.61 15.38 3.58
N CYS A 317 -10.30 15.92 2.58
CA CYS A 317 -11.26 17.01 2.79
C CYS A 317 -12.52 16.56 3.51
N GLU A 318 -12.95 15.31 3.35
CA GLU A 318 -14.12 14.80 4.04
C GLU A 318 -13.97 14.80 5.57
N ILE A 319 -12.74 14.63 6.07
CA ILE A 319 -12.41 14.72 7.50
C ILE A 319 -12.63 16.15 8.05
N PHE A 320 -12.44 17.15 7.20
CA PHE A 320 -12.53 18.57 7.55
C PHE A 320 -13.84 19.22 7.05
N LYS A 321 -14.88 18.43 6.76
CA LYS A 321 -16.22 18.96 6.43
C LYS A 321 -16.63 20.01 7.47
N ASN A 322 -17.21 21.10 6.99
CA ASN A 322 -17.66 22.25 7.80
C ASN A 322 -16.55 23.06 8.47
N SER A 323 -15.29 22.92 8.06
CA SER A 323 -14.19 23.76 8.57
C SER A 323 -14.22 25.20 8.04
N GLY A 324 -15.05 25.49 7.02
CA GLY A 324 -15.17 26.81 6.40
C GLY A 324 -13.97 27.21 5.54
N LYS A 325 -12.95 26.35 5.41
CA LYS A 325 -11.73 26.65 4.65
C LYS A 325 -11.17 25.43 3.92
N PRO A 326 -10.42 25.65 2.82
CA PRO A 326 -9.75 24.57 2.11
C PRO A 326 -8.73 23.85 3.01
N SER A 327 -8.68 22.51 2.93
CA SER A 327 -7.90 21.68 3.85
C SER A 327 -7.14 20.51 3.18
N SER A 328 -7.11 20.40 1.85
CA SER A 328 -6.41 19.31 1.15
C SER A 328 -4.89 19.53 1.05
N HIS A 329 -4.19 19.65 2.18
CA HIS A 329 -2.75 19.93 2.14
C HIS A 329 -1.96 18.79 1.47
N LEU A 330 -2.25 17.54 1.83
CA LEU A 330 -1.60 16.37 1.27
C LEU A 330 -1.97 16.16 -0.21
N ILE A 331 -3.26 16.15 -0.55
CA ILE A 331 -3.71 15.93 -1.93
C ILE A 331 -3.27 17.06 -2.87
N ARG A 332 -3.36 18.32 -2.43
CA ARG A 332 -2.84 19.46 -3.21
C ARG A 332 -1.34 19.35 -3.43
N GLY A 333 -0.60 18.89 -2.42
CA GLY A 333 0.81 18.53 -2.54
C GLY A 333 1.04 17.46 -3.59
N MET A 334 0.30 16.34 -3.53
CA MET A 334 0.39 15.25 -4.50
C MET A 334 0.14 15.70 -5.93
N ILE A 335 -0.88 16.52 -6.15
CA ILE A 335 -1.19 17.11 -7.46
C ILE A 335 -0.01 17.98 -7.92
N ALA A 336 0.47 18.91 -7.08
CA ALA A 336 1.61 19.75 -7.43
C ALA A 336 2.87 18.93 -7.76
N GLY A 337 3.12 17.85 -7.01
CA GLY A 337 4.26 16.97 -7.19
C GLY A 337 4.21 16.24 -8.53
N TRP A 338 3.05 15.65 -8.84
CA TRP A 338 2.80 14.94 -10.08
C TRP A 338 2.99 15.84 -11.30
N PHE A 339 2.39 17.04 -11.28
CA PHE A 339 2.53 17.99 -12.38
C PHE A 339 3.92 18.63 -12.47
N SER A 340 4.67 18.72 -11.36
CA SER A 340 6.06 19.20 -11.40
C SER A 340 6.97 18.26 -12.17
N GLU A 341 6.74 16.94 -12.09
CA GLU A 341 7.47 15.96 -12.89
C GLU A 341 7.06 16.00 -14.35
N LEU A 342 5.75 16.06 -14.62
CA LEU A 342 5.22 16.14 -15.99
C LEU A 342 5.77 17.36 -16.74
N LEU A 343 5.68 18.54 -16.12
CA LEU A 343 6.07 19.81 -16.74
C LEU A 343 7.56 20.12 -16.57
N ARG A 344 8.31 19.29 -15.83
CA ARG A 344 9.75 19.45 -15.51
C ARG A 344 10.11 20.84 -14.96
N ARG A 345 9.20 21.45 -14.20
CA ARG A 345 9.41 22.78 -13.59
C ARG A 345 8.64 22.89 -12.29
N ARG A 346 8.95 23.93 -11.50
CA ARG A 346 8.20 24.21 -10.28
C ARG A 346 6.79 24.66 -10.65
N VAL A 347 5.80 24.07 -10.00
CA VAL A 347 4.38 24.42 -10.17
C VAL A 347 3.78 24.80 -8.82
N LYS A 348 2.67 25.54 -8.87
CA LYS A 348 1.81 25.81 -7.72
C LYS A 348 0.44 25.19 -8.00
N ALA A 349 -0.08 24.42 -7.04
CA ALA A 349 -1.47 23.99 -7.04
C ALA A 349 -2.28 24.87 -6.07
N ILE A 350 -3.36 25.45 -6.57
CA ILE A 350 -4.31 26.29 -5.84
C ILE A 350 -5.63 25.54 -5.75
N GLU A 351 -6.15 25.34 -4.55
CA GLU A 351 -7.47 24.76 -4.33
C GLU A 351 -8.52 25.87 -4.46
N THR A 352 -9.35 25.80 -5.50
CA THR A 352 -10.37 26.83 -5.83
C THR A 352 -11.74 26.47 -5.27
N ARG A 353 -12.01 25.17 -5.09
CA ARG A 353 -13.22 24.61 -4.45
C ARG A 353 -12.81 23.50 -3.49
N CYS A 354 -13.53 23.32 -2.39
CA CYS A 354 -13.19 22.32 -1.39
C CYS A 354 -14.41 21.79 -0.65
N ILE A 355 -14.50 20.47 -0.51
CA ILE A 355 -15.51 19.80 0.34
C ILE A 355 -15.46 20.30 1.78
N ALA A 356 -14.26 20.58 2.31
CA ALA A 356 -14.08 21.10 3.66
C ALA A 356 -14.68 22.51 3.86
N LYS A 357 -14.81 23.28 2.77
CA LYS A 357 -15.44 24.61 2.74
C LYS A 357 -16.97 24.54 2.53
N GLY A 358 -17.49 23.41 2.06
CA GLY A 358 -18.90 23.21 1.75
C GLY A 358 -19.21 23.01 0.26
N ASP A 359 -18.20 22.97 -0.62
CA ASP A 359 -18.41 22.66 -2.04
C ASP A 359 -18.72 21.17 -2.26
N LYS A 360 -19.38 20.82 -3.37
CA LYS A 360 -19.68 19.42 -3.72
C LYS A 360 -18.44 18.57 -4.01
N TYR A 361 -17.34 19.19 -4.43
CA TYR A 361 -16.09 18.54 -4.79
C TYR A 361 -14.90 19.47 -4.55
N CYS A 362 -13.69 18.92 -4.57
CA CYS A 362 -12.48 19.71 -4.58
C CYS A 362 -12.07 20.02 -6.02
N GLU A 363 -11.60 21.24 -6.27
CA GLU A 363 -11.05 21.63 -7.57
C GLU A 363 -9.70 22.32 -7.39
N PHE A 364 -8.76 21.97 -8.27
CA PHE A 364 -7.37 22.41 -8.22
C PHE A 364 -6.96 23.03 -9.54
N LEU A 365 -6.40 24.23 -9.48
CA LEU A 365 -5.73 24.88 -10.59
C LEU A 365 -4.22 24.76 -10.39
N VAL A 366 -3.54 24.14 -11.36
CA VAL A 366 -2.08 24.04 -11.40
C VAL A 366 -1.55 25.05 -12.41
N MET A 367 -0.53 25.79 -11.99
CA MET A 367 0.16 26.78 -12.84
C MET A 367 1.67 26.67 -12.64
N GLY A 368 2.44 26.81 -13.72
CA GLY A 368 3.89 26.98 -13.64
C GLY A 368 4.26 28.20 -12.81
N ARG A 369 5.25 28.07 -11.93
CA ARG A 369 5.94 29.25 -11.38
C ARG A 369 6.92 29.73 -12.43
N ARG A 370 6.87 31.04 -12.74
CA ARG A 370 7.91 31.70 -13.52
C ARG A 370 9.25 31.58 -12.81
#